data_AF-A0A1Y3E305-F1
#
_entry.id   AF-A0A1Y3E305-F1
#
_cell.length_a   1.000
_cell.length_b   1.000
_cell.length_c   1.000
_cell.angle_alpha   90.00
_cell.angle_beta   90.00
_cell.angle_gamma   90.00
#
_symmetry.space_group_name_H-M   'P 1'
#
loop_
_entity.id
_entity.type
_entity.pdbx_description
1 polymer ?
#
loop_
_entity_poly.entity_id
_entity_poly.type
_entity_poly.pdbx_seq_one_letter_code
_entity_poly.pdbx_strand_id
1 'polypeptide(L)'
;MQVNTQRYGRRPFGVGLLIVGYDNFGPHIYQSCPSANVYDCKAMAMGARSQSARTYLEKHLSEIANTNLNSLIEHALIALRETLPNELSLSKKNTSLAVVGEGTPFIVYDDDAVEPFLQNIVNVPSSISGGRVERIEEDRPT
;
A
#
# COMPACT_ATOMS: atom_id res chain seq x y z
N MET A 1 22.04 2.94 5.33
CA MET A 1 21.25 3.83 6.21
C MET A 1 21.82 3.95 7.62
N GLN A 2 22.21 2.84 8.27
CA GLN A 2 22.65 2.80 9.67
C GLN A 2 23.83 3.71 10.03
N VAL A 3 24.82 3.89 9.15
CA VAL A 3 25.99 4.75 9.43
C VAL A 3 25.59 6.20 9.73
N ASN A 4 24.52 6.70 9.10
CA ASN A 4 24.05 8.07 9.28
C ASN A 4 23.23 8.28 10.56
N THR A 5 22.77 7.21 11.22
CA THR A 5 22.06 7.30 12.50
C THR A 5 23.02 7.16 13.70
N GLN A 6 24.20 6.57 13.50
CA GLN A 6 25.18 6.33 14.57
C GLN A 6 26.33 7.34 14.63
N ARG A 7 26.69 7.98 13.50
CA ARG A 7 27.81 8.94 13.46
C ARG A 7 27.32 10.38 13.62
N TYR A 8 27.92 11.09 14.57
CA TYR A 8 27.74 12.52 14.73
C TYR A 8 28.10 13.28 13.44
N GLY A 9 27.35 14.34 13.13
CA GLY A 9 27.57 15.19 11.95
C GLY A 9 26.90 14.71 10.65
N ARG A 10 26.17 13.59 10.66
CA ARG A 10 25.35 13.16 9.52
C ARG A 10 23.87 13.22 9.87
N ARG A 11 23.04 13.67 8.92
CA ARG A 11 21.58 13.58 9.06
C ARG A 11 21.11 12.20 8.56
N PRO A 12 20.17 11.55 9.27
CA PRO A 12 19.49 10.37 8.76
C PRO A 12 18.79 10.65 7.42
N PHE A 13 18.64 9.62 6.61
CA PHE A 13 17.89 9.74 5.36
C PHE A 13 16.41 9.88 5.69
N GLY A 14 15.79 10.99 5.32
CA GLY A 14 14.36 11.26 5.56
C GLY A 14 13.44 10.54 4.57
N VAL A 15 13.81 9.35 4.09
CA VAL A 15 13.06 8.60 3.07
C VAL A 15 12.83 7.18 3.56
N GLY A 16 11.63 6.66 3.30
CA GLY A 16 11.34 5.22 3.40
C GLY A 16 11.31 4.62 2.00
N LEU A 17 11.79 3.39 1.85
CA LEU A 17 11.77 2.67 0.57
C LEU A 17 10.83 1.47 0.67
N LEU A 18 10.03 1.26 -0.36
CA LEU A 18 9.34 0.00 -0.60
C LEU A 18 10.10 -0.71 -1.72
N ILE A 19 10.67 -1.86 -1.39
CA ILE A 19 11.46 -2.65 -2.32
C ILE A 19 10.64 -3.90 -2.64
N VAL A 20 10.40 -4.14 -3.92
CA VAL A 20 9.70 -5.32 -4.41
C VAL A 20 10.61 -6.06 -5.37
N GLY A 21 10.58 -7.39 -5.30
CA GLY A 21 11.41 -8.23 -6.15
C GLY A 21 10.88 -9.65 -6.25
N TYR A 22 11.39 -10.39 -7.21
CA TYR A 22 11.12 -11.81 -7.37
C TYR A 22 12.47 -12.53 -7.49
N ASP A 23 12.67 -13.56 -6.67
CA ASP A 23 13.86 -14.39 -6.68
C ASP A 23 13.49 -15.89 -6.69
N ASN A 24 14.46 -16.77 -6.45
CA ASN A 24 14.25 -18.23 -6.45
C ASN A 24 13.33 -18.71 -5.30
N PHE A 25 13.15 -17.92 -4.24
CA PHE A 25 12.25 -18.19 -3.12
C PHE A 25 10.87 -17.54 -3.30
N GLY A 26 10.68 -16.75 -4.37
CA GLY A 26 9.40 -16.21 -4.80
C GLY A 26 9.34 -14.68 -4.72
N PRO A 27 8.13 -14.10 -4.59
CA PRO A 27 7.96 -12.65 -4.47
C PRO A 27 8.27 -12.15 -3.06
N HIS A 28 9.01 -11.05 -2.98
CA HIS A 28 9.43 -10.41 -1.73
C HIS A 28 9.06 -8.92 -1.70
N ILE A 29 8.59 -8.45 -0.54
CA ILE A 29 8.33 -7.03 -0.27
C ILE A 29 9.08 -6.62 1.00
N TYR A 30 10.02 -5.68 0.85
CA TYR A 30 10.80 -5.12 1.94
C TYR A 30 10.47 -3.65 2.15
N GLN A 31 10.17 -3.28 3.39
CA GLN A 31 10.07 -1.90 3.80
C GLN A 31 11.36 -1.48 4.50
N SER A 32 12.01 -0.44 3.99
CA SER A 32 13.15 0.17 4.66
C SER A 32 12.76 1.49 5.31
N CYS A 33 13.04 1.62 6.61
CA CYS A 33 12.77 2.82 7.40
C CYS A 33 14.02 3.71 7.56
N PRO A 34 13.85 5.04 7.73
CA PRO A 34 14.92 5.98 8.07
C PRO A 34 15.80 5.58 9.26
N SER A 35 15.23 4.81 10.21
CA SER A 35 15.93 4.25 11.37
C SER A 35 16.96 3.15 11.02
N ALA A 36 17.07 2.79 9.74
CA ALA A 36 17.81 1.66 9.21
C ALA A 36 17.23 0.27 9.56
N ASN A 37 15.99 0.23 10.04
CA ASN A 37 15.25 -1.02 10.16
C ASN A 37 14.70 -1.44 8.79
N VAL A 38 14.78 -2.73 8.50
CA VAL A 38 14.20 -3.35 7.31
C VAL A 38 13.19 -4.40 7.77
N TYR A 39 11.99 -4.36 7.18
CA TYR A 39 10.90 -5.26 7.50
C TYR A 39 10.53 -6.08 6.26
N ASP A 40 10.44 -7.41 6.42
CA ASP A 40 9.87 -8.32 5.43
C ASP A 40 8.35 -8.36 5.62
N CYS A 41 7.59 -8.15 4.56
CA CYS A 41 6.14 -7.97 4.63
C CYS A 41 5.43 -8.72 3.52
N LYS A 42 4.23 -9.26 3.80
CA LYS A 42 3.35 -9.82 2.78
C LYS A 42 2.61 -8.75 1.99
N ALA A 43 2.27 -7.65 2.64
CA ALA A 43 1.67 -6.47 2.06
C ALA A 43 2.07 -5.26 2.90
N MET A 44 2.26 -4.09 2.28
CA MET A 44 2.67 -2.88 2.98
C MET A 44 2.16 -1.63 2.26
N ALA A 45 1.76 -0.63 3.03
CA ALA A 45 1.49 0.73 2.55
C ALA A 45 2.33 1.75 3.33
N MET A 46 2.77 2.81 2.67
CA MET A 46 3.57 3.89 3.23
C MET A 46 3.07 5.25 2.76
N GLY A 47 3.47 6.32 3.47
CA GLY A 47 3.13 7.69 3.11
C GLY A 47 1.96 8.25 3.92
N ALA A 48 1.38 9.35 3.44
CA ALA A 48 0.31 10.04 4.12
C ALA A 48 -0.96 9.17 4.16
N ARG A 49 -1.61 9.08 5.33
CA ARG A 49 -2.84 8.29 5.54
C ARG A 49 -2.71 6.81 5.15
N SER A 50 -1.49 6.26 5.12
CA SER A 50 -1.27 4.84 4.78
C SER A 50 -1.90 3.85 5.74
N GLN A 51 -2.37 4.30 6.91
CA GLN A 51 -3.06 3.46 7.89
C GLN A 51 -4.37 2.88 7.32
N SER A 52 -5.14 3.66 6.56
CA SER A 52 -6.39 3.14 5.96
C SER A 52 -6.12 2.05 4.92
N ALA A 53 -5.10 2.24 4.08
CA ALA A 53 -4.62 1.21 3.15
C ALA A 53 -4.18 -0.07 3.88
N ARG A 54 -3.42 0.05 4.98
CA ARG A 54 -3.01 -1.12 5.78
C ARG A 54 -4.20 -1.86 6.35
N THR A 55 -5.18 -1.14 6.89
CA THR A 55 -6.41 -1.76 7.41
C THR A 55 -7.18 -2.53 6.33
N TYR A 56 -7.23 -2.03 5.10
CA TYR A 56 -7.78 -2.79 3.98
C TYR A 56 -6.95 -4.04 3.67
N LEU A 57 -5.64 -3.90 3.53
CA LEU A 57 -4.72 -5.00 3.23
C LEU A 57 -4.75 -6.09 4.32
N GLU A 58 -4.86 -5.73 5.59
CA GLU A 58 -4.97 -6.65 6.73
C GLU A 58 -6.25 -7.49 6.66
N LYS A 59 -7.38 -6.89 6.26
CA LYS A 59 -8.66 -7.58 6.10
C LYS A 59 -8.65 -8.58 4.94
N HIS A 60 -7.97 -8.23 3.84
CA HIS A 60 -7.96 -9.01 2.60
C HIS A 60 -6.68 -9.84 2.41
N LEU A 61 -5.82 -9.95 3.44
CA LEU A 61 -4.50 -10.58 3.30
C LEU A 61 -4.56 -12.04 2.82
N SER A 62 -5.54 -12.80 3.32
CA SER A 62 -5.75 -14.21 2.93
C SER A 62 -6.21 -14.37 1.47
N GLU A 63 -6.99 -13.41 0.98
CA GLU A 63 -7.46 -13.37 -0.41
C GLU A 63 -6.28 -13.05 -1.33
N ILE A 64 -5.55 -11.97 -1.01
CA ILE A 64 -4.38 -11.49 -1.76
C ILE A 64 -3.36 -12.62 -2.00
N ALA A 65 -3.10 -13.45 -0.98
CA ALA A 65 -2.12 -14.55 -1.07
C ALA A 65 -2.42 -15.60 -2.15
N ASN A 66 -3.68 -15.75 -2.57
CA ASN A 66 -4.12 -16.77 -3.52
C ASN A 66 -4.76 -16.19 -4.78
N THR A 67 -4.53 -14.90 -5.05
CA THR A 67 -5.14 -14.20 -6.20
C THR A 67 -4.28 -14.25 -7.45
N ASN A 68 -4.91 -13.98 -8.59
CA ASN A 68 -4.21 -13.74 -9.85
C ASN A 68 -3.67 -12.29 -9.92
N LEU A 69 -2.83 -12.00 -10.91
CA LEU A 69 -2.21 -10.69 -11.06
C LEU A 69 -3.24 -9.54 -11.18
N ASN A 70 -4.32 -9.74 -11.94
CA ASN A 70 -5.31 -8.69 -12.16
C ASN A 70 -6.07 -8.34 -10.86
N SER A 71 -6.51 -9.35 -10.11
CA SER A 71 -7.16 -9.13 -8.81
C SER A 71 -6.17 -8.58 -7.77
N LEU A 72 -4.90 -8.96 -7.83
CA LEU A 72 -3.85 -8.37 -6.98
C LEU A 72 -3.70 -6.86 -7.25
N ILE A 73 -3.71 -6.45 -8.52
CA ILE A 73 -3.67 -5.03 -8.93
C ILE A 73 -4.93 -4.31 -8.43
N GLU A 74 -6.11 -4.92 -8.56
CA GLU A 74 -7.36 -4.35 -8.07
C GLU A 74 -7.31 -4.10 -6.55
N HIS A 75 -6.88 -5.09 -5.76
CA HIS A 75 -6.70 -4.92 -4.31
C HIS A 75 -5.70 -3.79 -3.97
N ALA A 76 -4.59 -3.69 -4.71
CA ALA A 76 -3.61 -2.64 -4.50
C ALA A 76 -4.19 -1.24 -4.79
N LEU A 77 -4.96 -1.10 -5.87
CA LEU A 77 -5.62 0.15 -6.24
C LEU A 77 -6.75 0.52 -5.28
N ILE A 78 -7.54 -0.46 -4.82
CA ILE A 78 -8.57 -0.21 -3.80
C ILE A 78 -7.91 0.26 -2.50
N ALA A 79 -6.86 -0.42 -2.04
CA ALA A 79 -6.11 -0.01 -0.85
C ALA A 79 -5.58 1.43 -0.99
N LEU A 80 -5.04 1.79 -2.16
CA LEU A 80 -4.56 3.14 -2.45
C LEU A 80 -5.68 4.17 -2.44
N ARG A 81 -6.84 3.84 -3.03
CA ARG A 81 -8.03 4.72 -3.05
C ARG A 81 -8.52 5.05 -1.64
N GLU A 82 -8.48 4.10 -0.71
CA GLU A 82 -8.86 4.35 0.70
C GLU A 82 -7.92 5.35 1.41
N THR A 83 -6.78 5.73 0.81
CA THR A 83 -5.91 6.80 1.32
C THR A 83 -6.32 8.19 0.82
N LEU A 84 -7.19 8.30 -0.17
CA LEU A 84 -7.62 9.58 -0.72
C LEU A 84 -8.82 10.15 0.08
N PRO A 85 -8.95 11.48 0.17
CA PRO A 85 -10.20 12.10 0.63
C PRO A 85 -11.37 11.72 -0.30
N ASN A 86 -12.59 11.69 0.23
CA ASN A 86 -13.79 11.25 -0.50
C ASN A 86 -14.08 12.02 -1.79
N GLU A 87 -13.55 13.23 -1.94
CA GLU A 87 -13.73 14.09 -3.12
C GLU A 87 -12.76 13.78 -4.25
N LEU A 88 -11.71 12.99 -3.98
CA LEU A 88 -10.70 12.61 -4.97
C LEU A 88 -10.82 11.14 -5.33
N SER A 89 -10.79 10.86 -6.64
CA SER A 89 -10.67 9.52 -7.20
C SER A 89 -9.28 9.28 -7.78
N LEU A 90 -8.94 8.01 -7.95
CA LEU A 90 -7.75 7.62 -8.70
C LEU A 90 -7.96 7.95 -10.18
N SER A 91 -6.92 8.49 -10.80
CA SER A 91 -6.86 8.87 -12.21
C SER A 91 -5.47 8.55 -12.74
N LYS A 92 -5.33 8.47 -14.06
CA LYS A 92 -4.03 8.22 -14.69
C LYS A 92 -2.91 9.21 -14.34
N LYS A 93 -3.28 10.43 -13.91
CA LYS A 93 -2.31 11.48 -13.54
C LYS A 93 -1.84 11.41 -12.09
N ASN A 94 -2.54 10.67 -11.23
CA ASN A 94 -2.25 10.61 -9.79
C ASN A 94 -1.89 9.20 -9.32
N THR A 95 -1.80 8.25 -10.24
CA THR A 95 -1.57 6.83 -9.95
C THR A 95 -0.54 6.26 -10.90
N SER A 96 0.49 5.67 -10.33
CA SER A 96 1.49 4.85 -11.03
C SER A 96 1.44 3.45 -10.45
N LEU A 97 1.60 2.44 -11.30
CA LEU A 97 1.61 1.03 -10.90
C LEU A 97 2.92 0.39 -11.35
N ALA A 98 3.51 -0.45 -10.52
CA ALA A 98 4.64 -1.27 -10.93
C ALA A 98 4.41 -2.73 -10.56
N VAL A 99 4.80 -3.63 -11.45
CA VAL A 99 4.60 -5.08 -11.31
C VAL A 99 5.92 -5.80 -11.53
N VAL A 100 6.19 -6.81 -10.70
CA VAL A 100 7.33 -7.73 -10.83
C VAL A 100 6.88 -9.12 -10.40
N GLY A 101 7.37 -10.18 -11.04
CA GLY A 101 6.98 -11.55 -10.71
C GLY A 101 7.71 -12.60 -11.54
N GLU A 102 7.23 -13.84 -11.47
CA GLU A 102 7.78 -14.96 -12.24
C GLU A 102 7.68 -14.68 -13.74
N GLY A 103 8.83 -14.73 -14.44
CA GLY A 103 8.89 -14.44 -15.88
C GLY A 103 8.53 -12.99 -16.26
N THR A 104 8.24 -12.12 -15.29
CA THR A 104 7.81 -10.74 -15.51
C THR A 104 8.85 -9.79 -14.91
N PRO A 105 9.65 -9.09 -15.75
CA PRO A 105 10.58 -8.10 -15.24
C PRO A 105 9.83 -6.96 -14.55
N PHE A 106 10.55 -6.13 -13.80
CA PHE A 106 9.96 -4.95 -13.19
C PHE A 106 9.47 -3.98 -14.28
N ILE A 107 8.15 -3.89 -14.42
CA ILE A 107 7.47 -3.05 -15.42
C ILE A 107 6.69 -1.97 -14.68
N VAL A 108 6.81 -0.73 -15.15
CA VAL A 108 6.07 0.42 -14.65
C VAL A 108 4.98 0.79 -15.66
N TYR A 109 3.77 0.97 -15.16
CA TYR A 109 2.60 1.46 -15.87
C TYR A 109 2.29 2.88 -15.38
N ASP A 110 2.49 3.84 -16.27
CA ASP A 110 2.21 5.26 -16.05
C ASP A 110 1.21 5.78 -17.08
N ASP A 111 0.54 6.89 -16.76
CA ASP A 111 -0.41 7.58 -17.62
C ASP A 111 -1.46 6.62 -18.23
N ASP A 112 -1.54 6.56 -19.56
CA ASP A 112 -2.53 5.79 -20.30
C ASP A 112 -2.42 4.27 -20.03
N ALA A 113 -1.25 3.78 -19.62
CA ALA A 113 -1.04 2.37 -19.35
C ALA A 113 -1.74 1.89 -18.06
N VAL A 114 -2.06 2.81 -17.15
CA VAL A 114 -2.76 2.50 -15.89
C VAL A 114 -4.28 2.53 -16.04
N GLU A 115 -4.79 3.20 -17.08
CA GLU A 115 -6.21 3.44 -17.31
C GLU A 115 -7.07 2.16 -17.39
N PRO A 116 -6.63 1.06 -18.02
CA PRO A 116 -7.39 -0.19 -18.04
C PRO A 116 -7.62 -0.76 -16.63
N PHE A 117 -6.65 -0.63 -15.72
CA PHE A 117 -6.77 -1.14 -14.35
C PHE A 117 -7.68 -0.26 -13.48
N LEU A 118 -7.72 1.05 -13.76
CA LEU A 118 -8.57 2.00 -13.05
C LEU A 118 -10.07 1.81 -13.37
N GLN A 119 -10.41 1.34 -14.57
CA GLN A 119 -11.81 1.11 -14.92
C GLN A 119 -12.44 -0.02 -14.10
N ASN A 120 -11.66 -1.01 -13.71
CA ASN A 120 -12.15 -2.17 -12.95
C ASN A 120 -12.57 -1.81 -11.51
N ILE A 121 -11.97 -0.77 -10.91
CA ILE A 121 -12.20 -0.42 -9.49
C ILE A 121 -13.37 0.54 -9.26
N VAL A 122 -13.90 1.17 -10.32
CA VAL A 122 -14.93 2.23 -10.21
C VAL A 122 -16.20 1.73 -9.52
N ASN A 123 -16.54 0.45 -9.67
CA ASN A 123 -17.77 -0.14 -9.16
C ASN A 123 -17.66 -0.71 -7.74
N VAL A 124 -16.47 -0.70 -7.12
CA VAL A 124 -16.28 -1.24 -5.77
C VAL A 124 -16.60 -0.16 -4.73
N PRO A 125 -17.61 -0.32 -3.86
CA PRO A 125 -17.93 0.68 -2.85
C PRO A 125 -16.77 0.88 -1.87
N SER A 126 -16.47 2.13 -1.50
CA SER A 126 -15.41 2.44 -0.53
C SER A 126 -15.80 1.94 0.86
N SER A 127 -14.86 1.28 1.54
CA SER A 127 -15.11 0.67 2.85
C SER A 127 -15.29 1.70 3.97
N ILE A 128 -14.80 2.93 3.74
CA ILE A 128 -14.82 4.04 4.71
C ILE A 128 -16.21 4.70 4.86
N SER A 129 -17.15 4.53 3.92
CA SER A 129 -18.45 5.22 3.99
C SER A 129 -19.45 4.64 5.01
N GLY A 130 -19.12 3.54 5.70
CA GLY A 130 -20.03 2.86 6.65
C GLY A 130 -19.66 2.96 8.13
N GLY A 131 -18.56 3.63 8.49
CA GLY A 131 -17.97 3.56 9.83
C GLY A 131 -18.29 4.74 10.75
N ARG A 132 -19.55 5.17 10.90
CA ARG A 132 -19.90 5.99 12.07
C ARG A 132 -20.03 5.05 13.27
N VAL A 133 -18.92 4.85 13.98
CA VAL A 133 -18.93 4.23 15.30
C VAL A 133 -19.81 5.12 16.20
N GLU A 134 -21.04 4.69 16.47
CA GLU A 134 -21.80 5.22 17.58
C GLU A 134 -20.96 4.96 18.83
N ARG A 135 -20.40 6.03 19.41
CA ARG A 135 -19.87 5.97 20.76
C ARG A 135 -21.05 5.64 21.66
N ILE A 136 -21.11 4.39 22.09
CA ILE A 136 -21.88 4.02 23.28
C ILE A 136 -21.18 4.75 24.43
N GLU A 137 -21.82 5.79 24.96
CA GLU A 137 -21.45 6.39 26.24
C GLU A 137 -21.64 5.32 27.31
N GLU A 138 -20.54 4.68 27.69
CA GLU A 138 -20.49 3.75 28.81
C GLU A 138 -20.58 4.57 30.10
N ASP A 139 -21.80 4.63 30.62
CA ASP A 139 -22.18 5.19 31.91
C ASP A 139 -21.32 4.56 33.02
N ARG A 140 -20.44 5.37 33.63
CA ARG A 140 -19.58 4.94 34.73
C ARG A 140 -20.25 5.39 36.04
N PRO A 141 -20.78 4.48 36.87
CA PRO A 141 -21.27 4.87 38.18
C PRO A 141 -20.08 5.20 39.11
N THR A 142 -20.22 6.32 39.82
CA THR A 142 -19.40 6.74 40.98
C THR A 142 -19.64 5.85 42.19
#